data_AF-A0A5U6TCP2-F1
#
_entry.id   AF-A0A5U6TCP2-F1
#
_cell.length_a   1.000
_cell.length_b   1.000
_cell.length_c   1.000
_cell.angle_alpha   90.00
_cell.angle_beta   90.00
_cell.angle_gamma   90.00
#
_symmetry.space_group_name_H-M   'P 1'
#
loop_
_entity.id
_entity.type
_entity.pdbx_description
1 polymer ?
#
loop_
_entity_poly.entity_id
_entity_poly.type
_entity_poly.pdbx_seq_one_letter_code
_entity_poly.pdbx_strand_id
1 'polypeptide(L)'
;MSTAVNVVEMSYSADEIRERVRAAGVVGAGGAGFPAHVKLQAQVEIFLVNAAECEPMLKVDQQLMWQQVARLVRGVQYAMTATGAREGVIALKEKYHRAIDALTPQLPAGIRLHILPDVYPAGDEVLTIWMATGRRVAPAALPASVGVVVNNVQTVLNIARAVEQQFPVTRRTLTVNGAVARPLTVTVPIGMSLHEVLALAGGATVDDPGFINGGPMMGGLITSLDNPVTKTTGGLLVLPKSHPLIQRRMQDERTVLSVARTVCEQCRLCTDLCPRHLIGHELSPHLLVRAVNFHQAATPQLLLSALTCSECNVCESVACPVGISPMRINRMLKRELRAQNQRYEGPLNPADEMAKYRLVPVKRLIAKLGLSPWYQEAPLVEEEPSVEKVTLQLRQHIGASAVPTVAVGERVTRGQCVADVPAGALGAPIHASIDGVVSAISEQAITVVRG
;
A
#
# COMPACT_ATOMS: atom_id res chain seq x y z
N MET A 1 -30.72 11.63 16.62
CA MET A 1 -30.48 13.09 16.71
C MET A 1 -29.10 13.36 16.16
N SER A 2 -29.05 14.05 15.03
CA SER A 2 -27.83 14.33 14.26
C SER A 2 -27.02 15.42 14.95
N THR A 3 -25.98 15.04 15.68
CA THR A 3 -24.92 15.98 16.02
C THR A 3 -24.09 16.15 14.76
N ALA A 4 -24.35 17.22 14.01
CA ALA A 4 -23.36 17.77 13.09
C ALA A 4 -22.01 17.77 13.83
N VAL A 5 -20.97 17.23 13.20
CA VAL A 5 -19.61 17.33 13.74
C VAL A 5 -19.35 18.83 13.83
N ASN A 6 -19.51 19.38 15.05
CA ASN A 6 -19.25 20.78 15.33
C ASN A 6 -17.90 21.11 14.73
N VAL A 7 -17.82 22.26 14.07
CA VAL A 7 -16.58 22.88 13.64
C VAL A 7 -15.73 23.04 14.90
N VAL A 8 -14.93 22.02 15.24
CA VAL A 8 -13.92 22.13 16.27
C VAL A 8 -12.95 23.15 15.71
N GLU A 9 -12.87 24.31 16.34
CA GLU A 9 -11.76 25.24 16.08
C GLU A 9 -10.48 24.42 16.11
N MET A 10 -9.84 24.29 14.94
CA MET A 10 -8.66 23.46 14.81
C MET A 10 -7.51 24.17 15.50
N SER A 11 -7.32 23.86 16.78
CA SER A 11 -6.37 24.52 17.68
C SER A 11 -4.91 24.16 17.44
N TYR A 12 -4.59 23.36 16.41
CA TYR A 12 -3.24 22.85 16.16
C TYR A 12 -2.62 23.57 14.95
N SER A 13 -1.40 24.06 15.12
CA SER A 13 -0.61 24.62 14.03
C SER A 13 -0.14 23.52 13.07
N ALA A 14 0.24 23.90 11.84
CA ALA A 14 0.79 22.97 10.86
C ALA A 14 2.03 22.23 11.39
N ASP A 15 2.91 22.93 12.10
CA ASP A 15 4.14 22.35 12.65
C ASP A 15 3.86 21.42 13.83
N GLU A 16 2.89 21.76 14.69
CA GLU A 16 2.46 20.88 15.76
C GLU A 16 1.86 19.57 15.23
N ILE A 17 1.05 19.65 14.18
CA ILE A 17 0.50 18.47 13.50
C ILE A 17 1.63 17.58 12.96
N ARG A 18 2.61 18.17 12.25
CA ARG A 18 3.73 17.43 11.68
C ARG A 18 4.58 16.76 12.77
N GLU A 19 4.86 17.44 13.87
CA GLU A 19 5.65 16.86 14.96
C GLU A 19 4.90 15.74 15.68
N ARG A 20 3.61 15.92 15.99
CA ARG A 20 2.79 14.84 16.58
C ARG A 20 2.73 13.61 15.67
N VAL A 21 2.61 13.81 14.36
CA VAL A 21 2.63 12.73 13.35
C VAL A 21 3.99 12.05 13.26
N ARG A 22 5.09 12.80 13.36
CA ARG A 22 6.47 12.26 13.42
C ARG A 22 6.66 11.43 14.69
N ALA A 23 6.38 12.00 15.85
CA ALA A 23 6.53 11.38 17.16
C ALA A 23 5.71 10.08 17.26
N ALA A 24 4.48 10.06 16.73
CA ALA A 24 3.66 8.85 16.70
C ALA A 24 4.17 7.76 15.72
N GLY A 25 5.18 8.05 14.89
CA GLY A 25 5.76 7.09 13.96
C GLY A 25 4.84 6.77 12.77
N VAL A 26 4.01 7.72 12.32
CA VAL A 26 3.05 7.48 11.23
C VAL A 26 3.76 7.39 9.88
N VAL A 27 3.44 6.32 9.15
CA VAL A 27 3.96 6.06 7.79
C VAL A 27 2.82 5.77 6.82
N GLY A 28 3.11 5.87 5.53
CA GLY A 28 2.21 5.49 4.44
C GLY A 28 1.85 4.00 4.51
N ALA A 29 0.65 3.69 5.00
CA ALA A 29 0.24 2.34 5.32
C ALA A 29 -0.11 1.47 4.09
N GLY A 30 -0.31 2.09 2.91
CA GLY A 30 -0.72 1.40 1.67
C GLY A 30 0.41 0.99 0.73
N GLY A 31 1.69 1.11 1.14
CA GLY A 31 2.82 0.86 0.23
C GLY A 31 4.15 0.76 0.95
N ALA A 32 5.21 1.37 0.41
CA ALA A 32 6.57 1.29 0.93
C ALA A 32 6.82 1.98 2.29
N GLY A 33 5.78 2.46 2.97
CA GLY A 33 5.92 3.06 4.30
C GLY A 33 6.55 4.46 4.30
N PHE A 34 6.36 5.29 3.27
CA PHE A 34 6.94 6.64 3.27
C PHE A 34 6.50 7.45 4.52
N PRO A 35 7.40 8.12 5.26
CA PRO A 35 7.05 8.85 6.48
C PRO A 35 5.97 9.93 6.25
N ALA A 36 4.88 9.86 7.00
CA ALA A 36 3.72 10.72 6.74
C ALA A 36 4.02 12.20 7.04
N HIS A 37 4.77 12.48 8.11
CA HIS A 37 5.14 13.86 8.46
C HIS A 37 5.93 14.57 7.35
N VAL A 38 6.77 13.84 6.58
CA VAL A 38 7.48 14.40 5.42
C VAL A 38 6.50 14.71 4.28
N LYS A 39 5.53 13.84 4.01
CA LYS A 39 4.47 14.16 3.03
C LYS A 39 3.66 15.41 3.45
N LEU A 40 3.45 15.60 4.75
CA LEU A 40 2.71 16.74 5.31
C LEU A 40 3.50 18.05 5.31
N GLN A 41 4.80 18.03 5.00
CA GLN A 41 5.59 19.26 4.81
C GLN A 41 5.31 19.93 3.45
N ALA A 42 4.89 19.15 2.45
CA ALA A 42 4.59 19.67 1.13
C ALA A 42 3.48 20.73 1.18
N GLN A 43 3.69 21.84 0.47
CA GLN A 43 2.67 22.86 0.26
C GLN A 43 1.94 22.54 -1.05
N VAL A 44 0.66 22.17 -0.94
CA VAL A 44 -0.12 21.69 -2.09
C VAL A 44 -1.53 22.28 -2.08
N GLU A 45 -2.21 22.20 -3.22
CA GLU A 45 -3.58 22.68 -3.35
C GLU A 45 -4.61 21.65 -2.87
N ILE A 46 -4.32 20.36 -3.13
CA ILE A 46 -5.25 19.24 -2.89
C ILE A 46 -4.60 18.19 -1.98
N PHE A 47 -5.30 17.84 -0.90
CA PHE A 47 -5.01 16.64 -0.12
C PHE A 47 -5.94 15.51 -0.56
N LEU A 48 -5.37 14.47 -1.16
CA LEU A 48 -6.11 13.34 -1.72
C LEU A 48 -5.99 12.10 -0.83
N VAL A 49 -7.12 11.60 -0.35
CA VAL A 49 -7.21 10.27 0.28
C VAL A 49 -7.45 9.24 -0.83
N ASN A 50 -6.47 8.38 -1.05
CA ASN A 50 -6.64 7.20 -1.89
C ASN A 50 -7.35 6.12 -1.07
N ALA A 51 -8.67 6.04 -1.26
CA ALA A 51 -9.58 5.12 -0.61
C ALA A 51 -10.14 4.07 -1.59
N ALA A 52 -9.44 3.83 -2.71
CA ALA A 52 -9.89 2.91 -3.73
C ALA A 52 -9.75 1.44 -3.33
N GLU A 53 -8.81 1.08 -2.46
CA GLU A 53 -8.41 -0.30 -2.12
C GLU A 53 -8.38 -1.22 -3.35
N CYS A 54 -7.27 -1.18 -4.08
CA CYS A 54 -7.18 -1.86 -5.38
C CYS A 54 -6.70 -3.30 -5.33
N GLU A 55 -6.07 -3.73 -4.23
CA GLU A 55 -5.74 -5.13 -4.04
C GLU A 55 -7.05 -5.94 -3.89
N PRO A 56 -7.36 -6.85 -4.83
CA PRO A 56 -8.48 -7.77 -4.66
C PRO A 56 -8.30 -8.57 -3.35
N MET A 57 -9.39 -9.08 -2.78
CA MET A 57 -9.39 -9.84 -1.51
C MET A 57 -9.13 -9.04 -0.22
N LEU A 58 -8.48 -7.87 -0.30
CA LEU A 58 -8.35 -6.97 0.85
C LEU A 58 -9.64 -6.17 1.04
N LYS A 59 -10.01 -5.94 2.30
CA LYS A 59 -11.30 -5.38 2.72
C LYS A 59 -11.15 -4.30 3.78
N VAL A 60 -9.95 -3.79 4.02
CA VAL A 60 -9.63 -2.96 5.17
C VAL A 60 -10.21 -1.56 5.02
N ASP A 61 -9.80 -0.83 3.99
CA ASP A 61 -10.04 0.61 3.90
C ASP A 61 -11.54 0.90 3.75
N GLN A 62 -12.25 0.10 2.96
CA GLN A 62 -13.68 0.25 2.78
C GLN A 62 -14.46 0.11 4.10
N GLN A 63 -14.00 -0.77 4.99
CA GLN A 63 -14.65 -1.00 6.28
C GLN A 63 -14.31 0.09 7.30
N LEU A 64 -13.04 0.51 7.35
CA LEU A 64 -12.60 1.57 8.24
C LEU A 64 -13.26 2.91 7.91
N MET A 65 -13.51 3.20 6.63
CA MET A 65 -14.17 4.46 6.23
C MET A 65 -15.55 4.63 6.88
N TRP A 66 -16.44 3.63 6.80
CA TRP A 66 -17.80 3.77 7.34
C TRP A 66 -17.87 3.57 8.86
N GLN A 67 -16.92 2.83 9.45
CA GLN A 67 -16.85 2.67 10.91
C GLN A 67 -16.19 3.85 11.62
N GLN A 68 -15.33 4.61 10.95
CA GLN A 68 -14.53 5.68 11.57
C GLN A 68 -14.67 7.02 10.84
N VAL A 69 -15.86 7.32 10.32
CA VAL A 69 -16.12 8.52 9.50
C VAL A 69 -15.59 9.79 10.16
N ALA A 70 -16.00 10.08 11.41
CA ALA A 70 -15.59 11.30 12.11
C ALA A 70 -14.07 11.43 12.22
N ARG A 71 -13.36 10.33 12.51
CA ARG A 71 -11.89 10.29 12.59
C ARG A 71 -11.25 10.49 11.23
N LEU A 72 -11.82 9.91 10.17
CA LEU A 72 -11.31 10.09 8.80
C LEU A 72 -11.42 11.56 8.39
N VAL A 73 -12.60 12.18 8.59
CA VAL A 73 -12.82 13.60 8.26
C VAL A 73 -11.86 14.49 9.03
N ARG A 74 -11.70 14.29 10.35
CA ARG A 74 -10.72 15.02 11.17
C ARG A 74 -9.30 14.86 10.68
N GLY A 75 -8.90 13.63 10.32
CA GLY A 75 -7.58 13.35 9.76
C GLY A 75 -7.33 14.09 8.44
N VAL A 76 -8.34 14.20 7.57
CA VAL A 76 -8.25 14.99 6.33
C VAL A 76 -8.08 16.47 6.67
N GLN A 77 -8.87 17.02 7.59
CA GLN A 77 -8.76 18.42 8.00
C GLN A 77 -7.36 18.74 8.56
N TYR A 78 -6.83 17.92 9.48
CA TYR A 78 -5.47 18.10 10.00
C TYR A 78 -4.41 18.04 8.90
N ALA A 79 -4.56 17.09 7.97
CA ALA A 79 -3.62 16.98 6.87
C ALA A 79 -3.70 18.19 5.94
N MET A 80 -4.90 18.70 5.64
CA MET A 80 -5.09 19.92 4.86
C MET A 80 -4.44 21.13 5.53
N THR A 81 -4.60 21.30 6.85
CA THR A 81 -3.91 22.37 7.60
C THR A 81 -2.40 22.22 7.55
N ALA A 82 -1.88 21.01 7.73
CA ALA A 82 -0.44 20.78 7.67
C ALA A 82 0.15 21.08 6.27
N THR A 83 -0.58 20.80 5.19
CA THR A 83 -0.11 21.00 3.82
C THR A 83 -0.53 22.34 3.19
N GLY A 84 -1.34 23.15 3.89
CA GLY A 84 -1.96 24.35 3.32
C GLY A 84 -2.98 24.06 2.21
N ALA A 85 -3.48 22.82 2.12
CA ALA A 85 -4.41 22.43 1.06
C ALA A 85 -5.78 23.08 1.25
N ARG A 86 -6.34 23.59 0.15
CA ARG A 86 -7.66 24.24 0.13
C ARG A 86 -8.78 23.25 -0.14
N GLU A 87 -8.45 22.10 -0.73
CA GLU A 87 -9.39 21.04 -1.06
C GLU A 87 -8.93 19.69 -0.51
N GLY A 88 -9.82 18.99 0.18
CA GLY A 88 -9.70 17.59 0.53
C GLY A 88 -10.53 16.72 -0.40
N VAL A 89 -9.94 15.68 -0.98
CA VAL A 89 -10.66 14.75 -1.86
C VAL A 89 -10.55 13.34 -1.31
N ILE A 90 -11.66 12.68 -1.07
CA ILE A 90 -11.69 11.25 -0.70
C ILE A 90 -12.10 10.46 -1.94
N ALA A 91 -11.14 9.83 -2.60
CA ALA A 91 -11.36 9.07 -3.83
C ALA A 91 -11.59 7.59 -3.54
N LEU A 92 -12.82 7.12 -3.73
CA LEU A 92 -13.28 5.79 -3.35
C LEU A 92 -14.19 5.19 -4.43
N LYS A 93 -14.34 3.86 -4.45
CA LYS A 93 -15.06 3.17 -5.53
C LYS A 93 -16.57 3.29 -5.39
N GLU A 94 -17.26 3.34 -6.53
CA GLU A 94 -18.73 3.42 -6.64
C GLU A 94 -19.47 2.33 -5.84
N LYS A 95 -18.89 1.13 -5.72
CA LYS A 95 -19.48 0.02 -4.99
C LYS A 95 -19.43 0.15 -3.46
N TYR A 96 -18.66 1.08 -2.90
CA TYR A 96 -18.52 1.26 -1.46
C TYR A 96 -19.70 2.05 -0.88
N HIS A 97 -20.93 1.61 -1.15
CA HIS A 97 -22.17 2.30 -0.78
C HIS A 97 -22.22 2.64 0.71
N ARG A 98 -21.87 1.70 1.59
CA ARG A 98 -21.82 1.94 3.05
C ARG A 98 -20.90 3.11 3.43
N ALA A 99 -19.75 3.25 2.76
CA ALA A 99 -18.83 4.35 3.00
C ALA A 99 -19.35 5.66 2.41
N ILE A 100 -19.91 5.63 1.20
CA ILE A 100 -20.52 6.81 0.56
C ILE A 100 -21.64 7.36 1.45
N ASP A 101 -22.58 6.51 1.86
CA ASP A 101 -23.75 6.89 2.65
C ASP A 101 -23.36 7.43 4.03
N ALA A 102 -22.33 6.84 4.65
CA ALA A 102 -21.86 7.27 5.97
C ALA A 102 -21.02 8.56 5.91
N LEU A 103 -20.21 8.76 4.86
CA LEU A 103 -19.33 9.92 4.70
C LEU A 103 -20.09 11.16 4.24
N THR A 104 -20.93 11.03 3.21
CA THR A 104 -21.61 12.15 2.54
C THR A 104 -22.23 13.18 3.51
N PRO A 105 -23.01 12.80 4.53
CA PRO A 105 -23.64 13.78 5.43
C PRO A 105 -22.67 14.43 6.43
N GLN A 106 -21.42 13.97 6.53
CA GLN A 106 -20.43 14.44 7.51
C GLN A 106 -19.30 15.27 6.89
N LEU A 107 -19.33 15.51 5.58
CA LEU A 107 -18.26 16.26 4.90
C LEU A 107 -18.41 17.77 5.13
N PRO A 108 -17.38 18.44 5.68
CA PRO A 108 -17.38 19.89 5.82
C PRO A 108 -17.13 20.58 4.47
N ALA A 109 -17.32 21.90 4.43
CA ALA A 109 -16.90 22.72 3.30
C ALA A 109 -15.39 22.52 3.01
N GLY A 110 -15.04 22.38 1.74
CA GLY A 110 -13.67 22.14 1.30
C GLY A 110 -13.28 20.66 1.22
N ILE A 111 -14.11 19.71 1.68
CA ILE A 111 -13.88 18.27 1.50
C ILE A 111 -14.99 17.66 0.65
N ARG A 112 -14.63 16.86 -0.36
CA ARG A 112 -15.60 16.15 -1.20
C ARG A 112 -15.23 14.68 -1.44
N LEU A 113 -16.23 13.88 -1.83
CA LEU A 113 -15.99 12.56 -2.40
C LEU A 113 -15.64 12.69 -3.89
N HIS A 114 -14.81 11.77 -4.36
CA HIS A 114 -14.68 11.48 -5.78
C HIS A 114 -14.97 10.00 -6.01
N ILE A 115 -15.99 9.71 -6.82
CA ILE A 115 -16.45 8.35 -7.07
C ILE A 115 -15.67 7.76 -8.25
N LEU A 116 -14.84 6.76 -7.95
CA LEU A 116 -14.07 6.01 -8.92
C LEU A 116 -14.88 4.81 -9.45
N PRO A 117 -14.74 4.44 -10.74
CA PRO A 117 -15.29 3.20 -11.26
C PRO A 117 -14.64 1.97 -10.61
N ASP A 118 -15.33 0.82 -10.57
CA ASP A 118 -14.79 -0.43 -10.02
C ASP A 118 -13.80 -1.14 -10.96
N VAL A 119 -12.67 -0.47 -11.22
CA VAL A 119 -11.61 -0.95 -12.10
C VAL A 119 -10.24 -0.96 -11.42
N TYR A 120 -9.36 -1.83 -11.90
CA TYR A 120 -7.97 -1.93 -11.50
C TYR A 120 -7.05 -1.37 -12.60
N PRO A 121 -5.98 -0.63 -12.24
CA PRO A 121 -5.55 -0.24 -10.89
C PRO A 121 -5.97 1.21 -10.54
N ALA A 122 -7.26 1.52 -10.38
CA ALA A 122 -7.73 2.89 -10.06
C ALA A 122 -7.08 3.52 -8.80
N GLY A 123 -6.53 2.69 -7.91
CA GLY A 123 -5.82 3.03 -6.69
C GLY A 123 -4.29 3.13 -6.83
N ASP A 124 -3.73 3.01 -8.05
CA ASP A 124 -2.37 3.48 -8.32
C ASP A 124 -2.30 4.99 -8.07
N GLU A 125 -1.33 5.46 -7.27
CA GLU A 125 -1.26 6.85 -6.81
C GLU A 125 -1.38 7.88 -7.94
N VAL A 126 -0.71 7.65 -9.07
CA VAL A 126 -0.73 8.60 -10.19
C VAL A 126 -2.04 8.49 -10.97
N LEU A 127 -2.58 7.28 -11.13
CA LEU A 127 -3.87 7.09 -11.77
C LEU A 127 -5.01 7.71 -10.94
N THR A 128 -4.99 7.54 -9.61
CA THR A 128 -5.99 8.15 -8.70
C THR A 128 -5.96 9.67 -8.80
N ILE A 129 -4.78 10.29 -8.84
CA ILE A 129 -4.65 11.75 -9.04
C ILE A 129 -5.31 12.16 -10.35
N TRP A 130 -4.99 11.49 -11.45
CA TRP A 130 -5.56 11.82 -12.76
C TRP A 130 -7.08 11.66 -12.79
N MET A 131 -7.61 10.56 -12.27
CA MET A 131 -9.06 10.34 -12.24
C MET A 131 -9.78 11.35 -11.34
N ALA A 132 -9.21 11.67 -10.17
CA ALA A 132 -9.86 12.52 -9.17
C ALA A 132 -9.74 14.03 -9.43
N THR A 133 -8.70 14.45 -10.15
CA THR A 133 -8.33 15.87 -10.31
C THR A 133 -8.13 16.31 -11.76
N GLY A 134 -8.02 15.38 -12.70
CA GLY A 134 -7.62 15.65 -14.09
C GLY A 134 -6.12 15.95 -14.27
N ARG A 135 -5.36 16.15 -13.19
CA ARG A 135 -3.92 16.46 -13.23
C ARG A 135 -3.11 15.20 -13.53
N ARG A 136 -2.08 15.30 -14.36
CA ARG A 136 -1.21 14.17 -14.72
C ARG A 136 0.20 14.39 -14.17
N VAL A 137 0.68 13.45 -13.38
CA VAL A 137 2.05 13.47 -12.85
C VAL A 137 3.01 13.03 -13.95
N ALA A 138 4.01 13.87 -14.25
CA ALA A 138 5.05 13.53 -15.21
C ALA A 138 5.85 12.29 -14.75
N PRO A 139 6.44 11.52 -15.67
CA PRO A 139 7.31 10.41 -15.29
C PRO A 139 8.42 10.84 -14.33
N ALA A 140 8.74 10.00 -13.34
CA ALA A 140 9.73 10.26 -12.30
C ALA A 140 9.47 11.50 -11.39
N ALA A 141 8.43 12.29 -11.64
CA ALA A 141 8.02 13.39 -10.77
C ALA A 141 7.21 12.90 -9.57
N LEU A 142 7.20 13.71 -8.50
CA LEU A 142 6.38 13.48 -7.31
C LEU A 142 4.99 14.12 -7.48
N PRO A 143 3.92 13.56 -6.86
CA PRO A 143 2.59 14.17 -6.86
C PRO A 143 2.54 15.66 -6.49
N ALA A 144 3.44 16.10 -5.60
CA ALA A 144 3.53 17.50 -5.19
C ALA A 144 3.83 18.45 -6.35
N SER A 145 4.49 18.00 -7.43
CA SER A 145 4.76 18.81 -8.62
C SER A 145 3.50 19.22 -9.38
N VAL A 146 2.37 18.56 -9.12
CA VAL A 146 1.06 18.92 -9.66
C VAL A 146 0.12 19.41 -8.57
N GLY A 147 0.65 19.84 -7.42
CA GLY A 147 -0.13 20.42 -6.33
C GLY A 147 -1.02 19.41 -5.59
N VAL A 148 -0.63 18.13 -5.53
CA VAL A 148 -1.39 17.08 -4.83
C VAL A 148 -0.50 16.28 -3.87
N VAL A 149 -0.99 15.98 -2.67
CA VAL A 149 -0.42 14.96 -1.78
C VAL A 149 -1.42 13.83 -1.62
N VAL A 150 -0.95 12.59 -1.72
CA VAL A 150 -1.81 11.40 -1.61
C VAL A 150 -1.46 10.58 -0.36
N ASN A 151 -2.48 10.21 0.40
CA ASN A 151 -2.37 9.29 1.54
C ASN A 151 -3.47 8.21 1.53
N ASN A 152 -3.15 7.05 2.08
CA ASN A 152 -4.11 5.96 2.26
C ASN A 152 -5.02 6.23 3.48
N VAL A 153 -6.22 5.63 3.50
CA VAL A 153 -7.21 5.75 4.59
C VAL A 153 -6.59 5.50 5.97
N GLN A 154 -5.87 4.39 6.16
CA GLN A 154 -5.28 4.07 7.46
C GLN A 154 -4.22 5.09 7.89
N THR A 155 -3.45 5.65 6.94
CA THR A 155 -2.51 6.74 7.25
C THR A 155 -3.26 7.95 7.81
N VAL A 156 -4.37 8.34 7.20
CA VAL A 156 -5.18 9.49 7.62
C VAL A 156 -5.82 9.27 9.00
N LEU A 157 -6.31 8.05 9.25
CA LEU A 157 -6.83 7.68 10.58
C LEU A 157 -5.74 7.75 11.66
N ASN A 158 -4.50 7.34 11.32
CA ASN A 158 -3.36 7.45 12.22
C ASN A 158 -2.91 8.90 12.42
N ILE A 159 -3.01 9.77 11.41
CA ILE A 159 -2.78 11.22 11.56
C ILE A 159 -3.73 11.79 12.61
N ALA A 160 -5.04 11.50 12.51
CA ALA A 160 -6.02 11.99 13.49
C ALA A 160 -5.69 11.52 14.92
N ARG A 161 -5.38 10.23 15.09
CA ARG A 161 -4.99 9.69 16.41
C ARG A 161 -3.71 10.31 16.96
N ALA A 162 -2.71 10.51 16.12
CA ALA A 162 -1.46 11.15 16.51
C ALA A 162 -1.70 12.59 16.97
N VAL A 163 -2.52 13.35 16.24
CA VAL A 163 -2.80 14.75 16.57
C VAL A 163 -3.64 14.86 17.84
N GLU A 164 -4.70 14.08 17.98
CA GLU A 164 -5.68 14.24 19.06
C GLU A 164 -5.26 13.58 20.37
N GLN A 165 -4.64 12.40 20.27
CA GLN A 165 -4.41 11.51 21.40
C GLN A 165 -2.92 11.26 21.64
N GLN A 166 -2.04 11.81 20.79
CA GLN A 166 -0.62 11.48 20.76
C GLN A 166 -0.37 9.96 20.70
N PHE A 167 -1.32 9.23 20.10
CA PHE A 167 -1.33 7.78 20.11
C PHE A 167 -0.37 7.24 19.03
N PRO A 168 0.72 6.55 19.41
CA PRO A 168 1.68 6.06 18.44
C PRO A 168 1.15 4.87 17.65
N VAL A 169 1.71 4.65 16.45
CA VAL A 169 1.33 3.51 15.60
C VAL A 169 1.89 2.22 16.19
N THR A 170 1.07 1.59 17.04
CA THR A 170 1.34 0.32 17.76
C THR A 170 0.53 -0.86 17.21
N ARG A 171 -0.40 -0.60 16.29
CA ARG A 171 -1.31 -1.60 15.74
C ARG A 171 -1.57 -1.39 14.26
N ARG A 172 -1.94 -2.46 13.58
CA ARG A 172 -2.18 -2.49 12.15
C ARG A 172 -3.49 -3.23 11.85
N THR A 173 -4.32 -2.63 11.01
CA THR A 173 -5.53 -3.33 10.50
C THR A 173 -5.18 -4.01 9.18
N LEU A 174 -5.49 -5.30 9.07
CA LEU A 174 -5.18 -6.12 7.89
C LEU A 174 -6.27 -7.16 7.64
N THR A 175 -6.40 -7.62 6.39
CA THR A 175 -7.35 -8.67 6.02
C THR A 175 -6.67 -10.03 5.93
N VAL A 176 -7.27 -11.07 6.52
CA VAL A 176 -6.92 -12.47 6.27
C VAL A 176 -8.02 -13.09 5.41
N ASN A 177 -7.65 -13.55 4.22
CA ASN A 177 -8.61 -14.07 3.24
C ASN A 177 -8.01 -15.24 2.46
N GLY A 178 -8.82 -15.91 1.64
CA GLY A 178 -8.38 -17.07 0.88
C GLY A 178 -8.91 -18.40 1.43
N ALA A 179 -8.09 -19.44 1.35
CA ALA A 179 -8.35 -20.77 1.89
C ALA A 179 -8.13 -20.80 3.43
N VAL A 180 -8.94 -20.04 4.16
CA VAL A 180 -8.94 -20.00 5.63
C VAL A 180 -10.33 -20.30 6.19
N ALA A 181 -10.41 -20.82 7.41
CA ALA A 181 -11.67 -21.29 7.99
C ALA A 181 -12.67 -20.15 8.22
N ARG A 182 -12.16 -18.98 8.63
CA ARG A 182 -12.94 -17.78 8.92
C ARG A 182 -12.21 -16.55 8.39
N PRO A 183 -12.46 -16.12 7.13
CA PRO A 183 -11.91 -14.86 6.64
C PRO A 183 -12.38 -13.68 7.49
N LEU A 184 -11.47 -12.77 7.81
CA LEU A 184 -11.75 -11.61 8.63
C LEU A 184 -10.83 -10.44 8.30
N THR A 185 -11.23 -9.26 8.72
CA THR A 185 -10.35 -8.11 8.88
C THR A 185 -10.16 -7.86 10.36
N VAL A 186 -8.93 -7.64 10.82
CA VAL A 186 -8.62 -7.51 12.25
C VAL A 186 -7.56 -6.45 12.48
N THR A 187 -7.66 -5.76 13.61
CA THR A 187 -6.61 -4.86 14.11
C THR A 187 -5.73 -5.63 15.08
N VAL A 188 -4.44 -5.76 14.76
CA VAL A 188 -3.48 -6.53 15.56
C VAL A 188 -2.28 -5.68 15.98
N PRO A 189 -1.59 -6.03 17.09
CA PRO A 189 -0.34 -5.39 17.46
C PRO A 189 0.72 -5.50 16.36
N ILE A 190 1.50 -4.44 16.14
CA ILE A 190 2.69 -4.52 15.28
C ILE A 190 3.70 -5.44 15.97
N GLY A 191 4.35 -6.30 15.17
CA GLY A 191 5.26 -7.32 15.65
C GLY A 191 4.63 -8.67 15.99
N MET A 192 3.29 -8.79 16.00
CA MET A 192 2.60 -10.08 16.08
C MET A 192 3.01 -10.96 14.89
N SER A 193 3.20 -12.27 15.10
CA SER A 193 3.57 -13.17 14.01
C SER A 193 2.42 -13.36 13.01
N LEU A 194 2.72 -13.58 11.73
CA LEU A 194 1.70 -13.94 10.75
C LEU A 194 1.09 -15.33 11.05
N HIS A 195 1.78 -16.17 11.82
CA HIS A 195 1.22 -17.42 12.32
C HIS A 195 0.04 -17.17 13.26
N GLU A 196 0.20 -16.30 14.26
CA GLU A 196 -0.90 -15.98 15.18
C GLU A 196 -2.05 -15.28 14.44
N VAL A 197 -1.73 -14.41 13.47
CA VAL A 197 -2.73 -13.78 12.59
C VAL A 197 -3.54 -14.82 11.82
N LEU A 198 -2.89 -15.85 11.27
CA LEU A 198 -3.58 -16.96 10.60
C LEU A 198 -4.46 -17.76 11.57
N ALA A 199 -4.01 -17.93 12.82
CA ALA A 199 -4.80 -18.62 13.85
C ALA A 199 -6.10 -17.86 14.18
N LEU A 200 -6.12 -16.52 14.15
CA LEU A 200 -7.35 -15.73 14.31
C LEU A 200 -8.39 -16.03 13.20
N ALA A 201 -7.92 -16.42 12.01
CA ALA A 201 -8.75 -16.86 10.90
C ALA A 201 -9.11 -18.35 10.95
N GLY A 202 -8.78 -19.05 12.04
CA GLY A 202 -9.05 -20.47 12.22
C GLY A 202 -8.14 -21.40 11.41
N GLY A 203 -6.99 -20.91 10.92
CA GLY A 203 -6.05 -21.71 10.16
C GLY A 203 -6.38 -21.83 8.66
N ALA A 204 -5.46 -22.46 7.93
CA ALA A 204 -5.66 -22.79 6.52
C ALA A 204 -6.61 -23.98 6.36
N THR A 205 -7.42 -23.99 5.31
CA THR A 205 -8.39 -25.07 4.99
C THR A 205 -7.88 -26.00 3.88
N VAL A 206 -6.58 -25.95 3.58
CA VAL A 206 -5.92 -26.72 2.52
C VAL A 206 -4.60 -27.28 3.04
N ASP A 207 -4.22 -28.47 2.58
CA ASP A 207 -3.09 -29.23 3.15
C ASP A 207 -1.71 -28.60 2.86
N ASP A 208 -1.51 -28.04 1.67
CA ASP A 208 -0.25 -27.41 1.25
C ASP A 208 -0.52 -25.94 0.85
N PRO A 209 -0.61 -25.01 1.83
CA PRO A 209 -0.89 -23.60 1.57
C PRO A 209 0.35 -22.82 1.11
N GLY A 210 0.13 -21.91 0.17
CA GLY A 210 1.03 -20.80 -0.14
C GLY A 210 0.49 -19.49 0.44
N PHE A 211 1.40 -18.60 0.83
CA PHE A 211 1.09 -17.37 1.55
C PHE A 211 1.58 -16.13 0.80
N ILE A 212 0.71 -15.14 0.66
CA ILE A 212 1.05 -13.83 0.10
C ILE A 212 0.85 -12.76 1.19
N ASN A 213 1.89 -11.99 1.49
CA ASN A 213 1.79 -10.79 2.31
C ASN A 213 1.33 -9.61 1.43
N GLY A 214 0.14 -9.09 1.71
CA GLY A 214 -0.59 -8.13 0.90
C GLY A 214 -1.68 -8.81 0.06
N GLY A 215 -2.00 -8.21 -1.09
CA GLY A 215 -3.01 -8.74 -2.00
C GLY A 215 -2.44 -9.54 -3.18
N PRO A 216 -3.31 -10.12 -4.02
CA PRO A 216 -2.91 -11.00 -5.10
C PRO A 216 -2.19 -10.28 -6.25
N MET A 217 -2.31 -8.95 -6.35
CA MET A 217 -1.63 -8.18 -7.37
C MET A 217 -0.23 -7.84 -6.88
N MET A 218 -0.05 -6.87 -5.99
CA MET A 218 1.28 -6.38 -5.62
C MET A 218 1.91 -7.10 -4.42
N GLY A 219 1.18 -7.98 -3.74
CA GLY A 219 1.67 -8.73 -2.59
C GLY A 219 2.80 -9.71 -2.93
N GLY A 220 3.70 -9.89 -1.96
CA GLY A 220 4.87 -10.75 -2.05
C GLY A 220 4.61 -12.14 -1.50
N LEU A 221 5.16 -13.18 -2.15
CA LEU A 221 5.17 -14.53 -1.59
C LEU A 221 6.03 -14.54 -0.32
N ILE A 222 5.54 -15.15 0.74
CA ILE A 222 6.31 -15.41 1.96
C ILE A 222 6.46 -16.92 2.15
N THR A 223 7.62 -17.34 2.64
CA THR A 223 7.97 -18.75 2.88
C THR A 223 7.91 -19.13 4.36
N SER A 224 7.79 -18.14 5.25
CA SER A 224 7.59 -18.34 6.69
C SER A 224 6.53 -17.38 7.22
N LEU A 225 5.71 -17.90 8.14
CA LEU A 225 4.71 -17.16 8.91
C LEU A 225 5.27 -16.57 10.21
N ASP A 226 6.55 -16.82 10.52
CA ASP A 226 7.25 -16.18 11.65
C ASP A 226 7.55 -14.71 11.37
N ASN A 227 7.44 -14.31 10.10
CA ASN A 227 7.51 -12.91 9.71
C ASN A 227 6.48 -12.09 10.50
N PRO A 228 6.90 -10.98 11.15
CA PRO A 228 6.00 -10.17 11.95
C PRO A 228 5.14 -9.26 11.08
N VAL A 229 3.99 -8.87 11.64
CA VAL A 229 3.18 -7.75 11.14
C VAL A 229 3.97 -6.45 11.29
N THR A 230 4.04 -5.65 10.23
CA THR A 230 4.67 -4.32 10.23
C THR A 230 3.62 -3.23 9.94
N LYS A 231 4.03 -1.96 10.01
CA LYS A 231 3.18 -0.82 9.63
C LYS A 231 2.63 -0.88 8.19
N THR A 232 3.23 -1.68 7.31
CA THR A 232 2.85 -1.78 5.89
C THR A 232 2.16 -3.09 5.53
N THR A 233 2.07 -4.07 6.44
CA THR A 233 1.36 -5.34 6.21
C THR A 233 -0.12 -5.06 5.89
N GLY A 234 -0.54 -5.26 4.64
CA GLY A 234 -1.92 -4.98 4.21
C GLY A 234 -2.90 -6.15 4.40
N GLY A 235 -2.37 -7.37 4.42
CA GLY A 235 -3.17 -8.58 4.57
C GLY A 235 -2.34 -9.85 4.46
N LEU A 236 -2.97 -10.98 4.76
CA LEU A 236 -2.45 -12.32 4.55
C LEU A 236 -3.42 -13.09 3.65
N LEU A 237 -2.99 -13.38 2.43
CA LEU A 237 -3.77 -14.17 1.49
C LEU A 237 -3.24 -15.61 1.48
N VAL A 238 -4.12 -16.56 1.78
CA VAL A 238 -3.83 -18.00 1.80
C VAL A 238 -4.43 -18.66 0.57
N LEU A 239 -3.64 -19.39 -0.21
CA LEU A 239 -4.13 -20.12 -1.39
C LEU A 239 -3.49 -21.51 -1.41
N PRO A 240 -4.08 -22.50 -2.10
CA PRO A 240 -3.36 -23.74 -2.39
C PRO A 240 -2.02 -23.43 -3.05
N LYS A 241 -0.95 -24.14 -2.70
CA LYS A 241 0.35 -23.93 -3.33
C LYS A 241 0.32 -24.19 -4.83
N SER A 242 -0.55 -25.09 -5.28
CA SER A 242 -0.83 -25.36 -6.71
C SER A 242 -1.51 -24.20 -7.44
N HIS A 243 -2.02 -23.19 -6.73
CA HIS A 243 -2.69 -22.06 -7.33
C HIS A 243 -1.75 -21.27 -8.27
N PRO A 244 -2.18 -20.86 -9.48
CA PRO A 244 -1.32 -20.19 -10.45
C PRO A 244 -0.58 -18.95 -9.92
N LEU A 245 -1.23 -18.14 -9.07
CA LEU A 245 -0.60 -16.98 -8.42
C LEU A 245 0.58 -17.34 -7.50
N ILE A 246 0.52 -18.50 -6.82
CA ILE A 246 1.60 -19.00 -5.96
C ILE A 246 2.70 -19.58 -6.84
N GLN A 247 2.35 -20.49 -7.76
CA GLN A 247 3.29 -21.13 -8.67
C GLN A 247 4.12 -20.11 -9.46
N ARG A 248 3.48 -19.07 -10.01
CA ARG A 248 4.19 -18.00 -10.71
C ARG A 248 5.18 -17.25 -9.82
N ARG A 249 4.85 -16.98 -8.56
CA ARG A 249 5.77 -16.29 -7.63
C ARG A 249 6.93 -17.16 -7.18
N MET A 250 6.77 -18.48 -7.19
CA MET A 250 7.83 -19.44 -6.85
C MET A 250 8.86 -19.64 -7.98
N GLN A 251 8.51 -19.35 -9.24
CA GLN A 251 9.43 -19.47 -10.36
C GLN A 251 10.66 -18.57 -10.17
N ASP A 252 11.86 -19.10 -10.44
CA ASP A 252 13.10 -18.33 -10.40
C ASP A 252 13.22 -17.36 -11.59
N GLU A 253 14.14 -16.40 -11.49
CA GLU A 253 14.33 -15.35 -12.49
C GLU A 253 14.79 -15.90 -13.86
N ARG A 254 15.62 -16.96 -13.88
CA ARG A 254 16.14 -17.57 -15.11
C ARG A 254 15.02 -18.26 -15.88
N THR A 255 14.14 -18.98 -15.18
CA THR A 255 12.96 -19.61 -15.78
C THR A 255 12.04 -18.56 -16.41
N VAL A 256 11.77 -17.44 -15.71
CA VAL A 256 10.94 -16.35 -16.27
C VAL A 256 11.51 -15.81 -17.58
N LEU A 257 12.81 -15.52 -17.62
CA LEU A 257 13.48 -15.01 -18.81
C LEU A 257 13.49 -16.04 -19.94
N SER A 258 13.74 -17.31 -19.62
CA SER A 258 13.76 -18.40 -20.61
C SER A 258 12.39 -18.60 -21.28
N VAL A 259 11.31 -18.62 -20.50
CA VAL A 259 9.95 -18.72 -21.04
C VAL A 259 9.64 -17.49 -21.89
N ALA A 260 9.93 -16.29 -21.39
CA ALA A 260 9.69 -15.05 -22.13
C ALA A 260 10.44 -14.99 -23.47
N ARG A 261 11.69 -15.47 -23.53
CA ARG A 261 12.46 -15.52 -24.77
C ARG A 261 11.88 -16.51 -25.79
N THR A 262 11.24 -17.57 -25.32
CA THR A 262 10.76 -18.66 -26.17
C THR A 262 9.36 -18.42 -26.71
N VAL A 263 8.43 -17.91 -25.88
CA VAL A 263 7.00 -17.86 -26.25
C VAL A 263 6.46 -16.45 -26.50
N CYS A 264 7.23 -15.39 -26.23
CA CYS A 264 6.73 -14.02 -26.42
C CYS A 264 6.53 -13.70 -27.91
N GLU A 265 5.27 -13.48 -28.29
CA GLU A 265 4.83 -13.15 -29.65
C GLU A 265 4.81 -11.64 -29.98
N GLN A 266 5.26 -10.77 -29.05
CA GLN A 266 5.36 -9.32 -29.26
C GLN A 266 4.03 -8.60 -29.63
N CYS A 267 2.87 -9.16 -29.27
CA CYS A 267 1.53 -8.66 -29.63
C CYS A 267 1.11 -7.30 -29.02
N ARG A 268 1.98 -6.61 -28.28
CA ARG A 268 1.75 -5.29 -27.65
C ARG A 268 0.64 -5.18 -26.58
N LEU A 269 -0.21 -6.19 -26.35
CA LEU A 269 -1.29 -6.13 -25.34
C LEU A 269 -0.84 -5.66 -23.94
N CYS A 270 0.34 -6.08 -23.48
CA CYS A 270 0.87 -5.64 -22.19
C CYS A 270 1.20 -4.14 -22.10
N THR A 271 1.39 -3.46 -23.24
CA THR A 271 1.52 -2.01 -23.31
C THR A 271 0.19 -1.32 -23.43
N ASP A 272 -0.72 -1.84 -24.25
CA ASP A 272 -2.04 -1.25 -24.43
C ASP A 272 -2.87 -1.28 -23.13
N LEU A 273 -2.63 -2.25 -22.25
CA LEU A 273 -3.26 -2.31 -20.92
C LEU A 273 -2.40 -1.69 -19.80
N CYS A 274 -1.22 -1.15 -20.10
CA CYS A 274 -0.33 -0.59 -19.08
C CYS A 274 -0.88 0.76 -18.57
N PRO A 275 -1.21 0.89 -17.26
CA PRO A 275 -1.82 2.13 -16.75
C PRO A 275 -0.91 3.36 -16.90
N ARG A 276 0.42 3.17 -16.89
CA ARG A 276 1.39 4.25 -17.10
C ARG A 276 1.44 4.69 -18.56
N HIS A 277 1.39 3.72 -19.48
CA HIS A 277 1.29 4.03 -20.91
C HIS A 277 0.02 4.82 -21.21
N LEU A 278 -1.12 4.38 -20.67
CA LEU A 278 -2.43 4.99 -20.89
C LEU A 278 -2.51 6.47 -20.48
N ILE A 279 -1.73 6.90 -19.48
CA ILE A 279 -1.69 8.30 -19.03
C ILE A 279 -0.60 9.14 -19.71
N GLY A 280 0.12 8.56 -20.67
CA GLY A 280 1.13 9.25 -21.48
C GLY A 280 2.59 9.05 -21.02
N HIS A 281 2.89 8.08 -20.15
CA HIS A 281 4.29 7.70 -19.86
C HIS A 281 4.83 6.81 -20.98
N GLU A 282 6.14 6.88 -21.29
CA GLU A 282 6.75 6.10 -22.39
C GLU A 282 6.85 4.59 -22.12
N LEU A 283 6.44 4.13 -20.94
CA LEU A 283 6.55 2.74 -20.51
C LEU A 283 5.87 1.78 -21.50
N SER A 284 6.69 0.95 -22.14
CA SER A 284 6.23 -0.02 -23.13
C SER A 284 6.68 -1.44 -22.77
N PRO A 285 5.93 -2.17 -21.92
CA PRO A 285 6.33 -3.51 -21.45
C PRO A 285 6.71 -4.50 -22.56
N HIS A 286 6.04 -4.51 -23.72
CA HIS A 286 6.40 -5.43 -24.81
C HIS A 286 7.81 -5.14 -25.36
N LEU A 287 8.14 -3.85 -25.55
CA LEU A 287 9.46 -3.41 -26.00
C LEU A 287 10.53 -3.67 -24.95
N LEU A 288 10.22 -3.52 -23.66
CA LEU A 288 11.13 -3.86 -22.58
C LEU A 288 11.45 -5.37 -22.55
N VAL A 289 10.43 -6.22 -22.70
CA VAL A 289 10.66 -7.67 -22.84
C VAL A 289 11.53 -7.97 -24.06
N ARG A 290 11.28 -7.31 -25.20
CA ARG A 290 12.10 -7.46 -26.41
C ARG A 290 13.55 -7.03 -26.18
N ALA A 291 13.77 -5.89 -25.54
CA ALA A 291 15.09 -5.34 -25.26
C ALA A 291 15.91 -6.21 -24.30
N VAL A 292 15.27 -6.79 -23.28
CA VAL A 292 15.92 -7.71 -22.35
C VAL A 292 16.26 -9.05 -23.03
N ASN A 293 15.36 -9.59 -23.85
CA ASN A 293 15.60 -10.87 -24.55
C ASN A 293 16.58 -10.76 -25.72
N PHE A 294 16.60 -9.60 -26.39
CA PHE A 294 17.39 -9.33 -27.58
C PHE A 294 18.10 -7.99 -27.41
N HIS A 295 19.26 -7.99 -26.75
CA HIS A 295 20.00 -6.78 -26.39
C HIS A 295 20.24 -5.78 -27.54
N GLN A 296 20.28 -6.25 -28.79
CA GLN A 296 20.41 -5.39 -29.98
C GLN A 296 19.21 -4.44 -30.18
N ALA A 297 18.05 -4.75 -29.61
CA ALA A 297 16.84 -3.93 -29.69
C ALA A 297 16.72 -2.91 -28.54
N ALA A 298 17.70 -2.84 -27.63
CA ALA A 298 17.67 -1.96 -26.48
C ALA A 298 18.23 -0.58 -26.82
N THR A 299 17.46 0.47 -26.53
CA THR A 299 17.98 1.85 -26.46
C THR A 299 18.05 2.29 -24.99
N PRO A 300 18.99 3.19 -24.62
CA PRO A 300 19.08 3.68 -23.24
C PRO A 300 17.75 4.23 -22.72
N GLN A 301 17.09 5.09 -23.52
CA GLN A 301 15.81 5.68 -23.14
C GLN A 301 14.70 4.64 -22.91
N LEU A 302 14.63 3.63 -23.78
CA LEU A 302 13.65 2.54 -23.62
C LEU A 302 13.88 1.81 -22.30
N LEU A 303 15.13 1.44 -21.98
CA LEU A 303 15.44 0.73 -20.73
C LEU A 303 15.09 1.59 -19.51
N LEU A 304 15.45 2.89 -19.54
CA LEU A 304 15.15 3.83 -18.45
C LEU A 304 13.65 3.96 -18.20
N SER A 305 12.79 3.81 -19.22
CA SER A 305 11.34 3.85 -19.04
C SER A 305 10.83 2.83 -18.01
N ALA A 306 11.56 1.73 -17.77
CA ALA A 306 11.24 0.73 -16.75
C ALA A 306 11.14 1.32 -15.32
N LEU A 307 11.86 2.41 -15.04
CA LEU A 307 11.85 3.12 -13.76
C LEU A 307 10.48 3.75 -13.44
N THR A 308 9.67 4.02 -14.47
CA THR A 308 8.33 4.64 -14.34
C THR A 308 7.23 3.63 -13.97
N CYS A 309 7.54 2.33 -14.03
CA CYS A 309 6.58 1.26 -13.77
C CYS A 309 6.11 1.22 -12.32
N SER A 310 4.80 1.08 -12.11
CA SER A 310 4.17 0.92 -10.80
C SER A 310 4.06 -0.53 -10.31
N GLU A 311 4.54 -1.50 -11.09
CA GLU A 311 4.58 -2.91 -10.70
C GLU A 311 3.19 -3.53 -10.40
N CYS A 312 2.14 -2.97 -11.01
CA CYS A 312 0.74 -3.35 -10.81
C CYS A 312 0.32 -4.71 -11.40
N ASN A 313 1.22 -5.49 -12.00
CA ASN A 313 0.92 -6.82 -12.56
C ASN A 313 -0.16 -6.94 -13.65
N VAL A 314 -0.74 -5.85 -14.16
CA VAL A 314 -1.71 -5.93 -15.28
C VAL A 314 -1.12 -6.62 -16.51
N CYS A 315 0.13 -6.31 -16.85
CA CYS A 315 0.81 -6.87 -18.01
C CYS A 315 1.02 -8.40 -17.93
N GLU A 316 1.21 -8.95 -16.73
CA GLU A 316 1.43 -10.39 -16.49
C GLU A 316 0.10 -11.12 -16.23
N SER A 317 -0.73 -10.57 -15.34
CA SER A 317 -1.91 -11.26 -14.82
C SER A 317 -3.13 -11.12 -15.73
N VAL A 318 -3.16 -10.10 -16.58
CA VAL A 318 -4.31 -9.78 -17.44
C VAL A 318 -3.94 -9.71 -18.91
N ALA A 319 -2.87 -9.01 -19.27
CA ALA A 319 -2.64 -8.69 -20.68
C ALA A 319 -2.00 -9.82 -21.48
N CYS A 320 -1.04 -10.54 -20.90
CA CYS A 320 -0.25 -11.52 -21.65
C CYS A 320 -1.07 -12.79 -21.98
N PRO A 321 -1.27 -13.12 -23.28
CA PRO A 321 -2.01 -14.31 -23.68
C PRO A 321 -1.17 -15.60 -23.55
N VAL A 322 0.15 -15.49 -23.68
CA VAL A 322 1.10 -16.61 -23.61
C VAL A 322 1.69 -16.81 -22.21
N GLY A 323 1.17 -16.11 -21.20
CA GLY A 323 1.47 -16.35 -19.78
C GLY A 323 2.88 -15.96 -19.31
N ILE A 324 3.63 -15.16 -20.06
CA ILE A 324 4.91 -14.60 -19.59
C ILE A 324 4.67 -13.48 -18.59
N SER A 325 5.73 -13.06 -17.90
CA SER A 325 5.67 -11.99 -16.91
C SER A 325 6.49 -10.74 -17.32
N PRO A 326 5.91 -9.79 -18.09
CA PRO A 326 6.57 -8.52 -18.37
C PRO A 326 6.85 -7.71 -17.09
N MET A 327 6.01 -7.82 -16.06
CA MET A 327 6.22 -7.11 -14.79
C MET A 327 7.52 -7.56 -14.12
N ARG A 328 7.71 -8.86 -13.88
CA ARG A 328 8.92 -9.36 -13.22
C ARG A 328 10.19 -9.06 -14.01
N ILE A 329 10.14 -9.13 -15.34
CA ILE A 329 11.26 -8.72 -16.21
C ILE A 329 11.57 -7.23 -16.01
N ASN A 330 10.55 -6.38 -16.03
CA ASN A 330 10.71 -4.96 -15.74
C ASN A 330 11.28 -4.72 -14.33
N ARG A 331 10.88 -5.51 -13.33
CA ARG A 331 11.38 -5.39 -11.96
C ARG A 331 12.86 -5.75 -11.84
N MET A 332 13.33 -6.76 -12.57
CA MET A 332 14.76 -7.10 -12.67
C MET A 332 15.54 -5.92 -13.25
N LEU A 333 15.10 -5.39 -14.39
CA LEU A 333 15.73 -4.24 -15.03
C LEU A 333 15.71 -2.99 -14.12
N LYS A 334 14.60 -2.73 -13.44
CA LYS A 334 14.47 -1.61 -12.50
C LYS A 334 15.45 -1.74 -11.32
N ARG A 335 15.70 -2.97 -10.83
CA ARG A 335 16.70 -3.24 -9.78
C ARG A 335 18.11 -2.92 -10.27
N GLU A 336 18.46 -3.34 -11.48
CA GLU A 336 19.77 -3.05 -12.10
C GLU A 336 19.99 -1.55 -12.33
N LEU A 337 19.01 -0.87 -12.92
CA LEU A 337 19.10 0.58 -13.19
C LEU A 337 19.22 1.40 -11.91
N ARG A 338 18.50 1.02 -10.84
CA ARG A 338 18.62 1.67 -9.53
C ARG A 338 19.99 1.45 -8.90
N ALA A 339 20.57 0.26 -9.01
CA ALA A 339 21.92 -0.01 -8.53
C ALA A 339 22.98 0.85 -9.25
N GLN A 340 22.70 1.25 -10.49
CA GLN A 340 23.53 2.16 -11.28
C GLN A 340 23.18 3.65 -11.08
N ASN A 341 22.27 3.99 -10.15
CA ASN A 341 21.79 5.35 -9.90
C ASN A 341 21.21 6.07 -11.13
N GLN A 342 20.70 5.30 -12.09
CA GLN A 342 20.11 5.83 -13.31
C GLN A 342 18.79 6.55 -13.01
N ARG A 343 18.52 7.61 -13.78
CA ARG A 343 17.28 8.39 -13.70
C ARG A 343 16.63 8.45 -15.06
N TYR A 344 15.30 8.34 -15.06
CA TYR A 344 14.52 8.55 -16.26
C TYR A 344 14.25 10.05 -16.44
N GLU A 345 14.49 10.55 -17.64
CA GLU A 345 14.09 11.87 -18.09
C GLU A 345 13.36 11.70 -19.42
N GLY A 346 12.16 12.24 -19.54
CA GLY A 346 11.35 12.09 -20.75
C GLY A 346 10.03 12.85 -20.66
N PRO A 347 9.37 13.07 -21.81
CA PRO A 347 8.15 13.86 -21.85
C PRO A 347 6.97 13.13 -21.20
N LEU A 348 5.96 13.92 -20.81
CA LEU A 348 4.61 13.42 -20.57
C LEU A 348 3.81 13.59 -21.86
N ASN A 349 3.49 12.48 -22.52
CA ASN A 349 2.73 12.47 -23.76
C ASN A 349 1.23 12.71 -23.53
N PRO A 350 0.43 12.97 -24.57
CA PRO A 350 -1.02 12.91 -24.48
C PRO A 350 -1.49 11.57 -23.89
N ALA A 351 -2.55 11.61 -23.08
CA ALA A 351 -3.18 10.39 -22.58
C ALA A 351 -3.85 9.66 -23.75
N ASP A 352 -3.89 8.34 -23.68
CA ASP A 352 -4.58 7.49 -24.66
C ASP A 352 -6.11 7.74 -24.54
N GLU A 353 -6.77 8.04 -25.65
CA GLU A 353 -8.22 8.25 -25.69
C GLU A 353 -9.00 7.01 -25.23
N MET A 354 -8.41 5.83 -25.40
CA MET A 354 -8.95 4.54 -24.98
C MET A 354 -8.63 4.20 -23.53
N ALA A 355 -7.91 5.06 -22.78
CA ALA A 355 -7.52 4.80 -21.40
C ALA A 355 -8.72 4.39 -20.52
N LYS A 356 -9.85 5.09 -20.65
CA LYS A 356 -11.10 4.78 -19.90
C LYS A 356 -11.68 3.39 -20.20
N TYR A 357 -11.38 2.81 -21.36
CA TYR A 357 -11.91 1.51 -21.80
C TYR A 357 -10.91 0.36 -21.61
N ARG A 358 -9.64 0.68 -21.31
CA ARG A 358 -8.53 -0.28 -21.19
C ARG A 358 -8.18 -0.64 -19.75
N LEU A 359 -8.83 -0.01 -18.76
CA LEU A 359 -8.74 -0.41 -17.35
C LEU A 359 -9.50 -1.73 -17.11
N VAL A 360 -9.08 -2.51 -16.12
CA VAL A 360 -9.57 -3.87 -15.91
C VAL A 360 -10.69 -3.88 -14.88
N PRO A 361 -11.95 -4.26 -15.21
CA PRO A 361 -12.99 -4.40 -14.21
C PRO A 361 -12.59 -5.39 -13.11
N VAL A 362 -12.76 -5.02 -11.83
CA VAL A 362 -12.26 -5.82 -10.69
C VAL A 362 -12.88 -7.23 -10.67
N LYS A 363 -14.18 -7.34 -10.99
CA LYS A 363 -14.86 -8.64 -11.11
C LYS A 363 -14.20 -9.56 -12.15
N ARG A 364 -13.80 -9.00 -13.31
CA ARG A 364 -13.08 -9.76 -14.35
C ARG A 364 -11.67 -10.14 -13.91
N LEU A 365 -11.00 -9.23 -13.18
CA LEU A 365 -9.69 -9.51 -12.60
C LEU A 365 -9.75 -10.70 -11.64
N ILE A 366 -10.66 -10.71 -10.67
CA ILE A 366 -10.84 -11.82 -9.71
C ILE A 366 -11.04 -13.15 -10.43
N ALA A 367 -11.93 -13.19 -11.43
CA ALA A 367 -12.18 -14.40 -12.22
C ALA A 367 -10.93 -14.85 -12.98
N LYS A 368 -10.22 -13.92 -13.64
CA LYS A 368 -9.01 -14.23 -14.41
C LYS A 368 -7.86 -14.72 -13.53
N LEU A 369 -7.79 -14.25 -12.29
CA LEU A 369 -6.81 -14.70 -11.30
C LEU A 369 -7.15 -16.06 -10.69
N GLY A 370 -8.32 -16.64 -10.98
CA GLY A 370 -8.78 -17.88 -10.37
C GLY A 370 -9.24 -17.73 -8.92
N LEU A 371 -9.50 -16.50 -8.46
CA LEU A 371 -9.76 -16.22 -7.04
C LEU A 371 -11.23 -16.33 -6.64
N SER A 372 -12.15 -16.51 -7.59
CA SER A 372 -13.59 -16.56 -7.33
C SER A 372 -14.00 -17.53 -6.21
N PRO A 373 -13.43 -18.75 -6.09
CA PRO A 373 -13.80 -19.68 -5.01
C PRO A 373 -13.45 -19.18 -3.61
N TRP A 374 -12.50 -18.24 -3.51
CA TRP A 374 -11.98 -17.74 -2.24
C TRP A 374 -12.32 -16.27 -1.99
N TYR A 375 -13.05 -15.61 -2.90
CA TYR A 375 -13.42 -14.21 -2.76
C TYR A 375 -14.52 -14.04 -1.71
N GLN A 376 -14.12 -13.78 -0.47
CA GLN A 376 -15.02 -13.63 0.68
C GLN A 376 -14.98 -12.20 1.26
N GLU A 377 -16.03 -11.83 2.00
CA GLU A 377 -16.24 -10.47 2.53
C GLU A 377 -15.28 -10.06 3.66
N ALA A 378 -14.74 -11.03 4.41
CA ALA A 378 -13.76 -10.82 5.48
C ALA A 378 -14.10 -9.62 6.41
N PRO A 379 -15.20 -9.70 7.17
CA PRO A 379 -15.69 -8.60 7.99
C PRO A 379 -14.68 -8.17 9.06
N LEU A 380 -14.67 -6.88 9.38
CA LEU A 380 -13.87 -6.29 10.43
C LEU A 380 -14.41 -6.71 11.79
N VAL A 381 -13.58 -7.42 12.56
CA VAL A 381 -13.85 -7.79 13.95
C VAL A 381 -13.35 -6.70 14.90
N GLU A 382 -14.09 -6.49 15.99
CA GLU A 382 -13.81 -5.40 16.93
C GLU A 382 -12.72 -5.75 17.96
N GLU A 383 -12.52 -7.04 18.24
CA GLU A 383 -11.59 -7.51 19.26
C GLU A 383 -10.13 -7.42 18.80
N GLU A 384 -9.32 -6.67 19.56
CA GLU A 384 -7.87 -6.64 19.41
C GLU A 384 -7.27 -7.83 20.19
N PRO A 385 -6.53 -8.75 19.54
CA PRO A 385 -6.05 -9.96 20.18
C PRO A 385 -4.97 -9.65 21.22
N SER A 386 -4.95 -10.44 22.29
CA SER A 386 -3.84 -10.50 23.23
C SER A 386 -2.71 -11.34 22.63
N VAL A 387 -1.48 -10.84 22.72
CA VAL A 387 -0.25 -11.52 22.25
C VAL A 387 0.78 -11.55 23.37
N GLU A 388 1.46 -12.69 23.51
CA GLU A 388 2.50 -12.89 24.53
C GLU A 388 3.86 -12.32 24.11
N LYS A 389 4.09 -12.20 22.80
CA LYS A 389 5.36 -11.78 22.24
C LYS A 389 5.15 -10.97 20.96
N VAL A 390 5.93 -9.91 20.79
CA VAL A 390 6.02 -9.16 19.53
C VAL A 390 7.46 -8.99 19.10
N THR A 391 7.72 -9.08 17.80
CA THR A 391 9.02 -8.80 17.17
C THR A 391 8.91 -7.58 16.27
N LEU A 392 9.40 -6.44 16.75
CA LEU A 392 9.34 -5.15 16.08
C LEU A 392 10.55 -5.01 15.14
N GLN A 393 10.34 -5.15 13.84
CA GLN A 393 11.41 -4.91 12.85
C GLN A 393 11.87 -3.45 12.89
N LEU A 394 13.18 -3.22 12.85
CA LEU A 394 13.78 -1.88 12.87
C LEU A 394 13.63 -1.13 11.54
N ARG A 395 13.37 -1.86 10.44
CA ARG A 395 13.12 -1.28 9.11
C ARG A 395 11.70 -1.58 8.65
N GLN A 396 10.78 -0.63 8.83
CA GLN A 396 9.37 -0.76 8.42
C GLN A 396 8.93 0.28 7.37
N HIS A 397 9.90 0.93 6.73
CA HIS A 397 9.69 1.98 5.74
C HIS A 397 10.86 2.14 4.78
N ILE A 398 10.66 2.91 3.72
CA ILE A 398 11.66 3.20 2.68
C ILE A 398 12.90 3.96 3.18
N GLY A 399 12.77 4.67 4.30
CA GLY A 399 13.85 5.43 4.94
C GLY A 399 14.96 4.60 5.62
N ALA A 400 15.77 5.24 6.45
CA ALA A 400 16.83 4.61 7.24
C ALA A 400 16.25 3.63 8.28
N SER A 401 16.99 2.58 8.65
CA SER A 401 16.58 1.72 9.77
C SER A 401 16.59 2.51 11.08
N ALA A 402 15.61 2.26 11.95
CA ALA A 402 15.60 2.82 13.29
C ALA A 402 16.68 2.17 14.16
N VAL A 403 17.20 2.93 15.12
CA VAL A 403 18.19 2.50 16.10
C VAL A 403 17.48 2.33 17.45
N PRO A 404 17.63 1.18 18.13
CA PRO A 404 17.04 0.95 19.44
C PRO A 404 17.40 2.05 20.45
N THR A 405 16.42 2.48 21.23
CA THR A 405 16.56 3.48 22.32
C THR A 405 16.36 2.86 23.71
N VAL A 406 16.24 1.53 23.77
CA VAL A 406 16.00 0.72 24.97
C VAL A 406 17.04 -0.38 25.09
N ALA A 407 17.18 -0.97 26.27
CA ALA A 407 18.10 -2.09 26.54
C ALA A 407 17.37 -3.42 26.80
N VAL A 408 18.06 -4.55 26.58
CA VAL A 408 17.56 -5.87 27.00
C VAL A 408 17.35 -5.89 28.51
N GLY A 409 16.20 -6.42 28.96
CA GLY A 409 15.76 -6.43 30.35
C GLY A 409 14.93 -5.21 30.77
N GLU A 410 14.86 -4.17 29.94
CA GLU A 410 14.07 -2.96 30.22
C GLU A 410 12.56 -3.25 30.13
N ARG A 411 11.79 -2.72 31.09
CA ARG A 411 10.33 -2.71 31.04
C ARG A 411 9.86 -1.58 30.15
N VAL A 412 8.97 -1.89 29.21
CA VAL A 412 8.38 -0.93 28.28
C VAL A 412 6.87 -0.94 28.40
N THR A 413 6.26 0.24 28.24
CA THR A 413 4.80 0.37 28.15
C THR A 413 4.36 0.53 26.70
N ARG A 414 3.16 0.07 26.38
CA ARG A 414 2.57 0.23 25.05
C ARG A 414 2.56 1.71 24.66
N GLY A 415 3.14 2.00 23.49
CA GLY A 415 3.29 3.36 22.99
C GLY A 415 4.61 4.03 23.37
N GLN A 416 5.42 3.46 24.28
CA GLN A 416 6.77 3.95 24.51
C GLN A 416 7.62 3.82 23.25
N CYS A 417 8.38 4.86 22.91
CA CYS A 417 9.35 4.80 21.81
C CYS A 417 10.48 3.85 22.19
N VAL A 418 10.72 2.83 21.35
CA VAL A 418 11.74 1.79 21.56
C VAL A 418 12.85 1.84 20.52
N ALA A 419 12.64 2.55 19.41
CA ALA A 419 13.67 2.87 18.45
C ALA A 419 13.32 4.15 17.69
N ASP A 420 14.31 4.98 17.39
CA ASP A 420 14.13 6.17 16.54
C ASP A 420 15.17 6.18 15.42
N VAL A 421 14.90 6.95 14.37
CA VAL A 421 15.84 7.12 13.27
C VAL A 421 16.92 8.14 13.62
N PRO A 422 18.13 8.01 13.04
CA PRO A 422 19.18 9.02 13.23
C PRO A 422 18.69 10.43 12.89
N ALA A 423 19.17 11.42 13.64
CA ALA A 423 18.77 12.82 13.43
C ALA A 423 19.03 13.25 11.97
N GLY A 424 18.02 13.88 11.35
CA GLY A 424 18.07 14.31 9.94
C GLY A 424 17.87 13.19 8.91
N ALA A 425 17.80 11.92 9.31
CA ALA A 425 17.50 10.83 8.41
C ALA A 425 16.00 10.76 8.08
N LEU A 426 15.69 10.37 6.84
CA LEU A 426 14.31 10.06 6.45
C LEU A 426 13.86 8.78 7.18
N GLY A 427 12.80 8.86 7.97
CA GLY A 427 12.21 7.68 8.61
C GLY A 427 11.17 8.00 9.68
N ALA A 428 10.80 7.03 10.50
CA ALA A 428 9.79 7.21 11.54
C ALA A 428 10.07 6.30 12.76
N PRO A 429 9.85 6.77 14.00
CA PRO A 429 10.10 6.00 15.21
C PRO A 429 9.22 4.76 15.33
N ILE A 430 9.69 3.80 16.13
CA ILE A 430 9.05 2.53 16.44
C ILE A 430 8.68 2.51 17.91
N HIS A 431 7.50 1.99 18.22
CA HIS A 431 6.95 1.99 19.56
C HIS A 431 6.63 0.57 20.02
N ALA A 432 6.74 0.35 21.33
CA ALA A 432 6.29 -0.88 21.97
C ALA A 432 4.80 -1.09 21.67
N SER A 433 4.46 -2.25 21.11
CA SER A 433 3.07 -2.56 20.73
C SER A 433 2.26 -3.22 21.85
N ILE A 434 2.96 -3.69 22.89
CA ILE A 434 2.41 -4.27 24.13
C ILE A 434 3.21 -3.76 25.32
N ASP A 435 2.63 -3.82 26.51
CA ASP A 435 3.37 -3.71 27.77
C ASP A 435 4.21 -4.99 27.96
N GLY A 436 5.43 -4.85 28.47
CA GLY A 436 6.28 -6.01 28.71
C GLY A 436 7.74 -5.70 28.98
N VAL A 437 8.60 -6.70 28.73
CA VAL A 437 10.05 -6.62 28.91
C VAL A 437 10.73 -6.85 27.56
N VAL A 438 11.75 -6.02 27.26
CA VAL A 438 12.62 -6.21 26.10
C VAL A 438 13.46 -7.47 26.32
N SER A 439 13.10 -8.55 25.64
CA SER A 439 13.76 -9.86 25.77
C SER A 439 15.00 -10.01 24.90
N ALA A 440 15.04 -9.34 23.75
CA ALA A 440 16.16 -9.40 22.82
C ALA A 440 16.19 -8.16 21.90
N ILE A 441 17.40 -7.75 21.51
CA ILE A 441 17.66 -6.73 20.49
C ILE A 441 18.66 -7.34 19.51
N SER A 442 18.35 -7.29 18.22
CA SER A 442 19.25 -7.67 17.12
C SER A 442 19.44 -6.50 16.16
N GLU A 443 20.32 -6.65 15.17
CA GLU A 443 20.48 -5.65 14.09
C GLU A 443 19.20 -5.40 13.29
N GLN A 444 18.24 -6.33 13.34
CA GLN A 444 17.04 -6.29 12.49
C GLN A 444 15.77 -6.01 13.28
N ALA A 445 15.72 -6.30 14.58
CA ALA A 445 14.48 -6.23 15.35
C ALA A 445 14.68 -6.11 16.86
N ILE A 446 13.62 -5.64 17.54
CA ILE A 446 13.45 -5.65 18.99
C ILE A 446 12.36 -6.65 19.34
N THR A 447 12.58 -7.52 20.32
CA THR A 447 11.58 -8.49 20.79
C THR A 447 11.10 -8.13 22.18
N VAL A 448 9.79 -7.91 22.33
CA VAL A 448 9.13 -7.62 23.61
C VAL A 448 8.26 -8.81 23.98
N VAL A 449 8.37 -9.26 25.23
CA VAL A 449 7.54 -10.32 25.81
C VAL A 449 6.66 -9.70 26.88
N ARG A 450 5.36 -10.05 26.87
CA ARG A 450 4.38 -9.59 27.85
C ARG A 450 4.85 -9.95 29.26
N GLY A 451 4.65 -9.05 30.23
CA GLY A 451 5.09 -9.26 31.61
C GLY A 451 4.45 -8.35 32.61
#